data_AF-A0A7C8D0K0-F1
#
_entry.id   AF-A0A7C8D0K0-F1
#
_cell.length_a   1.000
_cell.length_b   1.000
_cell.length_c   1.000
_cell.angle_alpha   90.00
_cell.angle_beta   90.00
_cell.angle_gamma   90.00
#
_symmetry.space_group_name_H-M   'P 1'
#
loop_
_entity.id
_entity.type
_entity.pdbx_description
1 polymer ?
#
loop_
_entity_poly.entity_id
_entity_poly.type
_entity_poly.pdbx_seq_one_letter_code
_entity_poly.pdbx_strand_id
1 'polypeptide(L)'
;MSEPQNNPAESAGPVIDAGLLEILACPETHQPLHQASASELTAVNARIAAGKQKNVGGESISDEIDAGLVREDGKILYPIRDAIPVMLIDEGLPL
;
A
#
# COMPACT_ATOMS: atom_id res chain seq x y z
N MET A 1 3.46 -20.67 -53.39
CA MET A 1 3.86 -21.09 -52.03
C MET A 1 3.70 -19.86 -51.17
N SER A 2 2.51 -19.72 -50.59
CA SER A 2 2.15 -18.61 -49.71
C SER A 2 1.95 -19.24 -48.35
N GLU A 3 2.87 -18.98 -47.43
CA GLU A 3 2.74 -19.41 -46.04
C GLU A 3 1.55 -18.67 -45.41
N PRO A 4 0.60 -19.36 -44.77
CA PRO A 4 -0.50 -18.72 -44.07
C PRO A 4 -0.02 -18.22 -42.70
N GLN A 5 -0.22 -16.93 -42.46
CA GLN A 5 -0.13 -16.30 -41.16
C GLN A 5 -1.24 -16.89 -40.26
N ASN A 6 -0.91 -17.89 -39.44
CA ASN A 6 -1.82 -18.40 -38.42
C ASN A 6 -1.66 -17.57 -37.16
N ASN A 7 -2.62 -16.67 -36.95
CA ASN A 7 -2.88 -16.00 -35.69
C ASN A 7 -3.88 -16.86 -34.89
N PRO A 8 -3.65 -17.11 -33.60
CA PRO A 8 -4.74 -17.29 -32.66
C PRO A 8 -4.67 -16.18 -31.60
N ALA A 9 -5.68 -15.32 -31.62
CA ALA A 9 -6.03 -14.49 -30.49
C ALA A 9 -6.81 -15.32 -29.44
N GLU A 10 -6.69 -14.89 -28.18
CA GLU A 10 -7.62 -15.10 -27.06
C GLU A 10 -7.47 -16.36 -26.16
N SER A 11 -6.85 -16.18 -25.00
CA SER A 11 -7.56 -16.15 -23.69
C SER A 11 -6.65 -16.47 -22.51
N ALA A 12 -6.13 -15.42 -21.86
CA ALA A 12 -5.99 -15.31 -20.41
C ALA A 12 -5.64 -13.85 -20.12
N GLY A 13 -6.42 -13.17 -19.25
CA GLY A 13 -6.20 -11.78 -18.86
C GLY A 13 -4.79 -11.53 -18.30
N PRO A 14 -4.40 -10.26 -18.04
CA PRO A 14 -3.02 -9.90 -17.79
C PRO A 14 -2.51 -10.64 -16.54
N VAL A 15 -1.80 -11.74 -16.78
CA VAL A 15 -0.93 -12.37 -15.80
C VAL A 15 0.21 -11.39 -15.63
N ILE A 16 0.08 -10.53 -14.62
CA ILE A 16 1.12 -9.57 -14.26
C ILE A 16 2.39 -10.38 -14.01
N ASP A 17 3.35 -10.20 -14.89
CA ASP A 17 4.64 -10.88 -14.91
C ASP A 17 5.33 -10.70 -13.55
N ALA A 18 5.95 -11.76 -13.00
CA ALA A 18 6.58 -11.69 -11.68
C ALA A 18 7.69 -10.63 -11.62
N GLY A 19 8.33 -10.34 -12.77
CA GLY A 19 9.29 -9.24 -12.90
C GLY A 19 8.67 -7.84 -12.85
N LEU A 20 7.35 -7.70 -13.08
CA LEU A 20 6.62 -6.44 -12.94
C LEU A 20 6.22 -6.18 -11.47
N LEU A 21 6.07 -7.23 -10.66
CA LEU A 21 5.87 -7.13 -9.21
C LEU A 21 7.15 -6.75 -8.46
N GLU A 22 8.34 -7.03 -9.01
CA GLU A 22 9.63 -6.51 -8.50
C GLU A 22 9.80 -4.98 -8.65
N ILE A 23 8.97 -4.34 -9.49
CA ILE A 23 9.00 -2.89 -9.74
C ILE A 23 8.05 -2.13 -8.78
N LEU A 24 7.09 -2.82 -8.14
CA LEU A 24 6.09 -2.24 -7.23
C LEU A 24 6.42 -2.55 -5.77
N ALA A 25 7.62 -2.23 -5.35
CA ALA A 25 8.12 -2.50 -4.01
C ALA A 25 8.34 -1.17 -3.26
N CYS A 26 8.21 -1.19 -1.92
CA CYS A 26 8.33 0.02 -1.07
C CYS A 26 9.57 0.84 -1.48
N PRO A 27 9.46 2.15 -1.78
CA PRO A 27 10.52 2.92 -2.47
C PRO A 27 11.85 3.04 -1.71
N GLU A 28 11.92 2.55 -0.48
CA GLU A 28 13.11 2.57 0.38
C GLU A 28 13.67 1.17 0.68
N THR A 29 12.84 0.12 0.73
CA THR A 29 13.25 -1.22 1.23
C THR A 29 12.76 -2.42 0.42
N HIS A 30 11.94 -2.19 -0.61
CA HIS A 30 11.30 -3.25 -1.40
C HIS A 30 10.44 -4.26 -0.59
N GLN A 31 10.03 -3.89 0.63
CA GLN A 31 9.22 -4.77 1.48
C GLN A 31 7.76 -4.82 1.01
N PRO A 32 7.10 -5.99 1.15
CA PRO A 32 5.69 -6.10 0.83
C PRO A 32 4.83 -5.29 1.80
N LEU A 33 3.72 -4.77 1.28
CA LEU A 33 2.70 -4.07 2.05
C LEU A 33 1.48 -5.00 2.14
N HIS A 34 0.83 -5.01 3.29
CA HIS A 34 -0.44 -5.71 3.49
C HIS A 34 -1.52 -4.72 3.94
N GLN A 35 -2.78 -5.07 3.77
CA GLN A 35 -3.86 -4.23 4.24
C GLN A 35 -3.90 -4.22 5.77
N ALA A 36 -4.04 -3.04 6.36
CA ALA A 36 -4.15 -2.87 7.80
C ALA A 36 -5.34 -3.68 8.34
N SER A 37 -5.09 -4.48 9.37
CA SER A 37 -6.15 -5.20 10.07
C SER A 37 -6.99 -4.24 10.92
N ALA A 38 -8.23 -4.63 11.23
CA ALA A 38 -9.12 -3.83 12.08
C ALA A 38 -8.50 -3.48 13.44
N SER A 39 -7.69 -4.40 13.99
CA SER A 39 -6.97 -4.18 15.25
C SER A 39 -5.90 -3.09 15.13
N GLU A 40 -5.14 -3.06 14.03
CA GLU A 40 -4.12 -2.04 13.78
C GLU A 40 -4.75 -0.67 13.54
N LEU A 41 -5.81 -0.61 12.74
CA LEU A 41 -6.57 0.62 12.53
C LEU A 41 -7.15 1.14 13.85
N THR A 42 -7.69 0.26 14.70
CA THR A 42 -8.19 0.63 16.03
C THR A 42 -7.08 1.18 16.92
N ALA A 43 -5.90 0.54 16.92
CA ALA A 43 -4.75 1.00 17.71
C ALA A 43 -4.25 2.38 17.24
N VAL A 44 -4.17 2.60 15.93
CA VAL A 44 -3.79 3.90 15.35
C VAL A 44 -4.83 4.97 15.65
N ASN A 45 -6.12 4.68 15.42
CA ASN A 45 -7.20 5.63 15.68
C ASN A 45 -7.30 5.97 17.17
N ALA A 46 -7.03 5.03 18.07
CA ALA A 46 -6.93 5.33 19.51
C ALA A 46 -5.77 6.31 19.82
N ARG A 47 -4.63 6.18 19.14
CA ARG A 47 -3.49 7.11 19.28
C ARG A 47 -3.80 8.49 18.67
N ILE A 48 -4.52 8.53 17.55
CA ILE A 48 -5.02 9.76 16.90
C ILE A 48 -5.98 10.48 17.84
N ALA A 49 -6.99 9.77 18.37
CA ALA A 49 -7.97 10.33 19.31
C ALA A 49 -7.31 10.84 20.61
N ALA A 50 -6.21 10.21 21.04
CA ALA A 50 -5.41 10.67 22.18
C ALA A 50 -4.52 11.90 21.86
N GLY A 51 -4.49 12.36 20.60
CA GLY A 51 -3.62 13.44 20.13
C GLY A 51 -2.13 13.11 20.17
N LYS A 52 -1.79 11.81 20.16
CA LYS A 52 -0.40 11.31 20.29
C LYS A 52 0.14 10.75 18.98
N GLN A 53 -0.69 10.61 17.96
CA GLN A 53 -0.25 10.12 16.66
C GLN A 53 0.34 11.25 15.82
N LYS A 54 1.52 10.96 15.26
CA LYS A 54 2.19 11.80 14.29
C LYS A 54 2.58 10.95 13.09
N ASN A 55 2.64 11.54 11.91
CA ASN A 55 3.27 10.89 10.76
C ASN A 55 4.81 10.87 10.97
N VAL A 56 5.53 10.20 10.07
CA VAL A 56 7.01 10.15 10.08
C VAL A 56 7.61 11.54 9.88
N GLY A 57 6.93 12.42 9.15
CA GLY A 57 7.28 13.84 9.00
C GLY A 57 7.17 14.68 10.27
N GLY A 58 6.53 14.15 11.31
CA GLY A 58 6.35 14.81 12.60
C GLY A 58 5.11 15.68 12.71
N GLU A 59 4.24 15.68 11.70
CA GLU A 59 2.94 16.35 11.71
C GLU A 59 1.94 15.56 12.55
N SER A 60 1.14 16.25 13.36
CA SER A 60 0.12 15.63 14.19
C SER A 60 -1.08 15.22 13.35
N ILE A 61 -1.44 13.94 13.42
CA ILE A 61 -2.58 13.39 12.69
C ILE A 61 -3.81 13.45 13.59
N SER A 62 -4.85 14.11 13.09
CA SER A 62 -6.14 14.24 13.79
C SER A 62 -7.27 13.51 13.06
N ASP A 63 -7.09 13.23 11.77
CA ASP A 63 -8.04 12.51 10.94
C ASP A 63 -7.95 11.00 11.16
N GLU A 64 -9.07 10.41 11.57
CA GLU A 64 -9.23 8.96 11.69
C GLU A 64 -8.95 8.26 10.36
N ILE A 65 -8.51 7.00 10.46
CA ILE A 65 -8.11 6.18 9.32
C ILE A 65 -9.08 5.03 9.18
N ASP A 66 -9.82 5.03 8.07
CA ASP A 66 -10.75 3.95 7.73
C ASP A 66 -10.06 2.74 7.12
N ALA A 67 -8.97 2.97 6.36
CA ALA A 67 -8.19 1.93 5.74
C ALA A 67 -6.74 2.38 5.58
N GLY A 68 -5.81 1.41 5.56
CA GLY A 68 -4.40 1.67 5.38
C GLY A 68 -3.66 0.46 4.86
N LEU A 69 -2.44 0.68 4.39
CA LEU A 69 -1.47 -0.34 4.02
C LEU A 69 -0.36 -0.36 5.05
N VAL A 70 -0.19 -1.47 5.75
CA VAL A 70 0.89 -1.66 6.71
C VAL A 70 2.06 -2.34 6.02
N ARG A 71 3.26 -1.85 6.29
CA ARG A 71 4.49 -2.51 5.84
C ARG A 71 4.63 -3.87 6.53
N GLU A 72 5.08 -4.91 5.84
CA GLU A 72 5.22 -6.26 6.44
C GLU A 72 6.00 -6.29 7.76
N ASP A 73 6.97 -5.39 7.91
CA ASP A 73 7.74 -5.16 9.13
C ASP A 73 6.90 -4.59 10.31
N GLY A 74 5.64 -4.24 10.09
CA GLY A 74 4.67 -3.78 11.10
C GLY A 74 5.01 -2.41 11.70
N LYS A 75 5.96 -1.67 11.12
CA LYS A 75 6.46 -0.40 11.68
C LYS A 75 5.71 0.82 11.18
N ILE A 76 5.27 0.81 9.92
CA ILE A 76 4.67 1.96 9.24
C ILE A 76 3.35 1.54 8.60
N LEU A 77 2.31 2.35 8.84
CA LEU A 77 1.01 2.29 8.18
C LEU A 77 0.89 3.48 7.24
N TYR A 78 0.58 3.24 5.97
CA TYR A 78 0.22 4.26 5.00
C TYR A 78 -1.29 4.40 4.95
N PRO A 79 -1.87 5.59 5.20
CA PRO A 79 -3.30 5.76 5.19
C PRO A 79 -3.83 5.68 3.74
N ILE A 80 -5.05 5.17 3.59
CA ILE A 80 -5.81 5.24 2.35
C ILE A 80 -6.81 6.39 2.50
N ARG A 81 -6.70 7.39 1.64
CA ARG A 81 -7.58 8.57 1.59
C ARG A 81 -8.24 8.61 0.23
N ASP A 82 -9.57 8.76 0.18
CA ASP A 82 -10.33 8.76 -1.08
C ASP A 82 -10.07 7.51 -1.97
N ALA A 83 -9.91 6.34 -1.34
CA ALA A 83 -9.51 5.09 -1.99
C ALA A 83 -8.11 5.12 -2.67
N ILE A 84 -7.30 6.15 -2.42
CA ILE A 84 -5.93 6.26 -2.90
C ILE A 84 -4.96 6.03 -1.72
N PRO A 85 -4.08 5.01 -1.79
CA PRO A 85 -3.05 4.82 -0.77
C PRO A 85 -2.01 5.94 -0.86
N VAL A 86 -1.80 6.64 0.25
CA VAL A 86 -0.79 7.69 0.35
C VAL A 86 0.56 7.01 0.59
N MET A 87 1.26 6.68 -0.50
CA MET A 87 2.61 6.07 -0.46
C MET A 87 3.72 7.13 -0.34
N LEU A 88 3.55 8.08 0.58
CA LEU A 88 4.59 9.06 0.92
C LEU A 88 5.23 8.66 2.25
N ILE A 89 6.55 8.60 2.28
CA ILE A 89 7.32 8.18 3.48
C ILE A 89 6.99 9.09 4.67
N ASP A 90 6.92 10.40 4.41
CA ASP A 90 6.61 11.43 5.40
C ASP A 90 5.22 11.27 6.01
N GLU A 91 4.25 10.81 5.20
CA GLU A 91 2.85 10.55 5.60
C GLU A 91 2.65 9.19 6.26
N GLY A 92 3.68 8.35 6.29
CA GLY A 92 3.64 7.07 6.98
C GLY A 92 3.36 7.29 8.47
N LEU A 93 2.53 6.44 9.05
CA LEU A 93 2.20 6.47 10.47
C LEU A 93 2.97 5.36 11.19
N PRO A 94 3.80 5.68 12.19
CA PRO A 94 4.41 4.68 13.03
C PRO A 94 3.33 3.95 13.86
N LEU A 95 3.35 2.62 13.80
CA LEU A 95 2.47 1.73 14.57
C LEU A 95 2.92 1.52 16.01
#